data_AF-A0A1D1W0B8-F1
#
_entry.id   AF-A0A1D1W0B8-F1
#
_cell.length_a   1.000
_cell.length_b   1.000
_cell.length_c   1.000
_cell.angle_alpha   90.00
_cell.angle_beta   90.00
_cell.angle_gamma   90.00
#
_symmetry.space_group_name_H-M   'P 1'
#
loop_
_entity.id
_entity.type
_entity.pdbx_description
1 polymer ?
#
loop_
_entity_poly.entity_id
_entity_poly.type
_entity_poly.pdbx_seq_one_letter_code
_entity_poly.pdbx_strand_id
1 'polypeptide(L)'
;MAFFIGPGNTLGTPIPIEKAEDHIFGMVLMNDWSARDIQKWEYQPLGPFLGKSFSTSISPWVVPMAALKPFLVDNVSQSPKVLPYLQHQDQFNFDIELEVLLQGSDIPEPRIISKSNFKHMYWTMKQQLAHHTSNGCNVRPGDLLGSGTISGPTKDSRGSLLELSWGGKAPLDLGNGLTRAYLKDDDIVTLKGYCDNGKYRIGFGTCQGKILPATDFKFTSC
;
A
#
# COMPACT_ATOMS: atom_id res chain seq x y z
N MET A 1 -0.10 -0.92 -2.34
CA MET A 1 0.70 -1.66 -3.35
C MET A 1 2.13 -1.15 -3.31
N ALA A 2 3.06 -1.80 -3.99
CA ALA A 2 4.42 -1.31 -4.12
C ALA A 2 4.98 -1.65 -5.50
N PHE A 3 6.01 -0.92 -5.95
CA PHE A 3 6.69 -1.19 -7.20
C PHE A 3 8.20 -1.40 -7.00
N PHE A 4 8.75 -2.33 -7.77
CA PHE A 4 10.17 -2.61 -7.79
C PHE A 4 10.89 -1.71 -8.80
N ILE A 5 12.06 -1.23 -8.40
CA ILE A 5 12.99 -0.56 -9.29
C ILE A 5 13.68 -1.60 -10.18
N GLY A 6 13.66 -1.33 -11.49
CA GLY A 6 14.44 -2.03 -12.51
C GLY A 6 15.87 -1.47 -12.56
N PRO A 7 16.30 -0.82 -13.65
CA PRO A 7 17.55 -0.06 -13.66
C PRO A 7 17.55 1.02 -12.57
N GLY A 8 18.67 1.18 -11.86
CA GLY A 8 18.87 2.26 -10.88
C GLY A 8 19.32 3.59 -11.51
N ASN A 9 19.76 4.52 -10.67
CA ASN A 9 20.48 5.73 -11.08
C ASN A 9 21.81 5.86 -10.33
N THR A 10 22.74 6.64 -10.88
CA THR A 10 24.00 6.99 -10.21
C THR A 10 23.74 8.00 -9.09
N LEU A 11 24.41 7.85 -7.95
CA LEU A 11 24.35 8.83 -6.85
C LEU A 11 24.65 10.24 -7.37
N GLY A 12 23.83 11.21 -6.95
CA GLY A 12 23.89 12.59 -7.40
C GLY A 12 23.23 12.86 -8.75
N THR A 13 22.70 11.85 -9.43
CA THR A 13 22.04 11.99 -10.76
C THR A 13 20.55 11.67 -10.65
N PRO A 14 19.65 12.66 -10.56
CA PRO A 14 18.21 12.44 -10.49
C PRO A 14 17.65 11.71 -11.71
N ILE A 15 16.52 11.00 -11.53
CA ILE A 15 15.73 10.43 -12.63
C ILE A 15 14.68 11.48 -13.04
N PRO A 16 14.75 12.06 -14.25
CA PRO A 16 13.71 12.96 -14.76
C PRO A 16 12.36 12.23 -14.87
N ILE A 17 11.26 12.93 -14.64
CA ILE A 17 9.93 12.31 -14.62
C ILE A 17 9.56 11.63 -15.94
N GLU A 18 10.07 12.13 -17.07
CA GLU A 18 9.88 11.57 -18.40
C GLU A 18 10.55 10.20 -18.56
N LYS A 19 11.54 9.89 -17.72
CA LYS A 19 12.28 8.63 -17.69
C LYS A 19 11.85 7.69 -16.59
N ALA A 20 11.04 8.15 -15.63
CA ALA A 20 10.69 7.37 -14.46
C ALA A 20 10.06 5.99 -14.77
N GLU A 21 9.25 5.85 -15.83
CA GLU A 21 8.69 4.55 -16.22
C GLU A 21 9.77 3.51 -16.58
N ASP A 22 10.86 3.93 -17.23
CA ASP A 22 11.96 3.05 -17.66
C ASP A 22 12.68 2.38 -16.47
N HIS A 23 12.50 2.93 -15.26
CA HIS A 23 13.09 2.47 -14.01
C HIS A 23 12.11 1.64 -13.16
N ILE A 24 10.85 1.45 -13.58
CA ILE A 24 9.84 0.71 -12.83
C ILE A 24 9.63 -0.67 -13.47
N PHE A 25 10.05 -1.73 -12.78
CA PHE A 25 9.95 -3.09 -13.31
C PHE A 25 8.53 -3.63 -13.26
N GLY A 26 7.88 -3.55 -12.10
CA GLY A 26 6.57 -4.13 -11.88
C GLY A 26 6.08 -3.93 -10.46
N MET A 27 4.85 -4.39 -10.20
CA MET A 27 4.12 -4.13 -8.97
C MET A 27 3.79 -5.39 -8.19
N VAL A 28 3.62 -5.22 -6.87
CA VAL A 28 3.13 -6.23 -5.92
C VAL A 28 2.06 -5.62 -5.00
N LEU A 29 1.25 -6.48 -4.40
CA LEU A 29 0.49 -6.13 -3.20
C LEU A 29 1.48 -5.96 -2.04
N MET A 30 1.17 -5.06 -1.11
CA MET A 30 1.98 -4.81 0.07
C MET A 30 1.07 -4.51 1.25
N ASN A 31 1.28 -5.22 2.37
CA ASN A 31 0.67 -4.91 3.66
C ASN A 31 1.76 -4.38 4.61
N ASP A 32 1.69 -3.08 4.88
CA ASP A 32 2.57 -2.36 5.81
C ASP A 32 1.96 -2.40 7.22
N TRP A 33 2.22 -3.49 7.95
CA TRP A 33 1.65 -3.76 9.26
C TRP A 33 2.02 -2.65 10.24
N SER A 34 1.09 -2.30 11.13
CA SER A 34 1.25 -1.10 11.94
C SER A 34 0.74 -1.25 13.37
N ALA A 35 1.60 -1.01 14.35
CA ALA A 35 1.25 -0.86 15.77
C ALA A 35 1.01 0.63 16.07
N ARG A 36 -0.27 1.03 16.09
CA ARG A 36 -0.67 2.46 16.05
C ARG A 36 -0.44 3.21 17.35
N ASP A 37 -0.52 2.51 18.47
CA ASP A 37 -0.17 3.01 19.80
C ASP A 37 1.33 3.30 19.93
N ILE A 38 2.19 2.34 19.55
CA ILE A 38 3.65 2.52 19.49
C ILE A 38 4.00 3.67 18.54
N GLN A 39 3.45 3.65 17.33
CA GLN A 39 3.67 4.69 16.33
C GLN A 39 3.29 6.09 16.86
N LYS A 40 2.15 6.21 17.54
CA LYS A 40 1.67 7.49 18.07
C LYS A 40 2.63 8.07 19.12
N TRP A 41 3.26 7.22 19.92
CA TRP A 41 4.23 7.64 20.93
C TRP A 41 5.57 8.05 20.31
N GLU A 42 6.09 7.29 19.35
CA GLU A 42 7.47 7.46 18.87
C GLU A 42 7.65 8.46 17.72
N TYR A 43 6.61 8.70 16.89
CA TYR A 43 6.83 9.28 15.56
C TYR A 43 7.25 10.75 15.55
N GLN A 44 7.11 11.46 16.67
CA GLN A 44 7.53 12.85 16.77
C GLN A 44 8.95 12.93 17.35
N PRO A 45 9.91 13.60 16.66
CA PRO A 45 9.80 14.32 15.39
C PRO A 45 10.27 13.55 14.15
N LEU A 46 10.78 12.31 14.31
CA LEU A 46 11.59 11.63 13.30
C LEU A 46 10.81 10.72 12.34
N GLY A 47 9.51 10.60 12.53
CA GLY A 47 8.64 9.74 11.75
C GLY A 47 8.50 8.32 12.31
N PRO A 48 7.67 7.48 11.67
CA PRO A 48 7.38 6.12 12.13
C PRO A 48 8.62 5.23 12.13
N PHE A 49 8.77 4.39 13.16
CA PHE A 49 9.90 3.47 13.29
C PHE A 49 9.43 2.08 13.77
N LEU A 50 9.43 1.79 15.08
CA LEU A 50 9.08 0.48 15.63
C LEU A 50 7.61 0.12 15.43
N GLY A 51 6.75 1.14 15.30
CA GLY A 51 5.36 0.96 14.93
C GLY A 51 5.16 0.38 13.52
N LYS A 52 6.24 0.24 12.73
CA LYS A 52 6.24 -0.25 11.34
C LYS A 52 7.25 -1.37 11.08
N SER A 53 8.47 -1.25 11.62
CA SER A 53 9.60 -2.11 11.26
C SER A 53 9.47 -3.57 11.74
N PHE A 54 8.45 -3.90 12.51
CA PHE A 54 8.22 -5.27 12.99
C PHE A 54 7.79 -6.24 11.88
N SER A 55 7.07 -5.77 10.86
CA SER A 55 6.67 -6.62 9.74
C SER A 55 6.14 -5.82 8.55
N THR A 56 6.51 -6.26 7.35
CA THR A 56 5.91 -5.83 6.09
C THR A 56 5.81 -7.05 5.19
N SER A 57 4.63 -7.30 4.62
CA SER A 57 4.39 -8.43 3.72
C SER A 57 4.16 -7.95 2.29
N ILE A 58 4.62 -8.72 1.30
CA ILE A 58 4.34 -8.48 -0.12
C ILE A 58 3.80 -9.75 -0.79
N SER A 59 3.03 -9.58 -1.87
CA SER A 59 2.66 -10.73 -2.72
C SER A 59 3.89 -11.25 -3.47
N PRO A 60 3.98 -12.58 -3.73
CA PRO A 60 5.17 -13.17 -4.32
C PRO A 60 5.32 -12.91 -5.83
N TRP A 61 4.23 -12.61 -6.52
CA TRP A 61 4.22 -12.41 -7.98
C TRP A 61 4.36 -10.93 -8.32
N VAL A 62 5.49 -10.57 -8.91
CA VAL A 62 5.71 -9.23 -9.47
C VAL A 62 5.04 -9.15 -10.83
N VAL A 63 3.96 -8.37 -10.93
CA VAL A 63 3.26 -8.15 -12.21
C VAL A 63 4.01 -7.06 -12.98
N PRO A 64 4.59 -7.35 -14.15
CA PRO A 64 5.42 -6.39 -14.88
C PRO A 64 4.58 -5.22 -15.40
N MET A 65 5.19 -4.03 -15.50
CA MET A 65 4.47 -2.84 -15.99
C MET A 65 3.89 -3.02 -17.39
N ALA A 66 4.56 -3.79 -18.25
CA ALA A 66 4.07 -4.13 -19.58
C ALA A 66 2.70 -4.85 -19.56
N ALA A 67 2.44 -5.68 -18.55
CA ALA A 67 1.16 -6.36 -18.38
C ALA A 67 0.07 -5.40 -17.89
N LEU A 68 0.44 -4.33 -17.18
CA LEU A 68 -0.50 -3.34 -16.62
C LEU A 68 -0.90 -2.24 -17.61
N LYS A 69 -0.14 -2.03 -18.70
CA LYS A 69 -0.43 -1.01 -19.72
C LYS A 69 -1.87 -0.99 -20.25
N PRO A 70 -2.54 -2.14 -20.49
CA PRO A 70 -3.94 -2.16 -20.94
C PRO A 70 -4.95 -1.61 -19.94
N PHE A 71 -4.54 -1.33 -18.69
CA PHE A 71 -5.39 -0.87 -17.60
C PHE A 71 -5.02 0.54 -17.13
N LEU A 72 -4.29 1.29 -17.96
CA LEU A 72 -4.02 2.71 -17.73
C LEU A 72 -5.33 3.51 -17.72
N VAL A 73 -5.39 4.48 -16.81
CA VAL A 73 -6.46 5.46 -16.69
C VAL A 73 -5.89 6.85 -16.47
N ASP A 74 -6.75 7.87 -16.60
CA ASP A 74 -6.37 9.24 -16.35
C ASP A 74 -5.81 9.44 -14.93
N ASN A 75 -4.79 10.28 -14.83
CA ASN A 75 -4.23 10.68 -13.54
C ASN A 75 -5.27 11.49 -12.76
N VAL A 76 -5.28 11.35 -11.43
CA VAL A 76 -6.12 12.21 -10.58
C VAL A 76 -5.69 13.67 -10.75
N SER A 77 -6.67 14.57 -10.96
CA SER A 77 -6.42 16.01 -11.07
C SER A 77 -5.75 16.57 -9.81
N GLN A 78 -4.60 17.22 -9.98
CA GLN A 78 -3.83 17.76 -8.86
C GLN A 78 -4.06 19.27 -8.69
N SER A 79 -4.43 19.68 -7.47
CA SER A 79 -4.58 21.08 -7.06
C SER A 79 -3.99 21.27 -5.64
N PRO A 80 -3.04 22.21 -5.44
CA PRO A 80 -2.49 23.13 -6.43
C PRO A 80 -1.65 22.41 -7.51
N LYS A 81 -1.34 23.12 -8.60
CA LYS A 81 -0.46 22.61 -9.65
C LYS A 81 0.91 22.28 -9.05
N VAL A 82 1.41 21.08 -9.33
CA VAL A 82 2.71 20.61 -8.84
C VAL A 82 3.87 21.33 -9.53
N LEU A 83 5.06 21.33 -8.90
CA LEU A 83 6.27 21.93 -9.47
C LEU A 83 6.66 21.26 -10.81
N PRO A 84 7.37 21.97 -11.71
CA PRO A 84 7.67 21.47 -13.06
C PRO A 84 8.28 20.07 -13.12
N TYR A 85 9.22 19.72 -12.23
CA TYR A 85 9.87 18.40 -12.21
C TYR A 85 8.93 17.23 -11.85
N LEU A 86 7.72 17.53 -11.37
CA LEU A 86 6.68 16.54 -11.05
C LEU A 86 5.54 16.53 -12.08
N GLN A 87 5.60 17.35 -13.12
CA GLN A 87 4.55 17.42 -14.14
C GLN A 87 4.78 16.38 -15.24
N HIS A 88 3.75 15.62 -15.59
CA HIS A 88 3.73 14.75 -16.76
C HIS A 88 2.31 14.71 -17.35
N GLN A 89 2.18 14.47 -18.65
CA GLN A 89 0.91 14.55 -19.39
C GLN A 89 0.33 13.18 -19.74
N ASP A 90 1.16 12.14 -19.75
CA ASP A 90 0.76 10.78 -20.05
C ASP A 90 -0.01 10.14 -18.88
N GLN A 91 -0.94 9.24 -19.20
CA GLN A 91 -1.65 8.42 -18.22
C GLN A 91 -0.67 7.53 -17.48
N PHE A 92 -0.72 7.53 -16.15
CA PHE A 92 0.11 6.67 -15.31
C PHE A 92 -0.56 6.29 -13.97
N ASN A 93 -1.89 6.37 -13.94
CA ASN A 93 -2.71 5.67 -12.95
C ASN A 93 -3.23 4.37 -13.57
N PHE A 94 -3.55 3.40 -12.71
CA PHE A 94 -3.92 2.06 -13.16
C PHE A 94 -5.23 1.62 -12.49
N ASP A 95 -6.13 1.05 -13.28
CA ASP A 95 -7.35 0.41 -12.80
C ASP A 95 -7.01 -0.97 -12.22
N ILE A 96 -6.80 -1.00 -10.90
CA ILE A 96 -6.46 -2.21 -10.16
C ILE A 96 -7.46 -2.31 -9.01
N GLU A 97 -8.39 -3.24 -9.13
CA GLU A 97 -9.33 -3.59 -8.06
C GLU A 97 -8.57 -4.20 -6.90
N LEU A 98 -8.86 -3.74 -5.68
CA LEU A 98 -8.19 -4.18 -4.46
C LEU A 98 -9.23 -4.58 -3.42
N GLU A 99 -9.02 -5.76 -2.82
CA GLU A 99 -9.85 -6.25 -1.74
C GLU A 99 -8.99 -6.60 -0.52
N VAL A 100 -9.51 -6.29 0.67
CA VAL A 100 -8.93 -6.74 1.94
C VAL A 100 -9.94 -7.65 2.61
N LEU A 101 -9.52 -8.87 2.93
CA LEU A 101 -10.29 -9.84 3.68
C LEU A 101 -9.73 -10.01 5.08
N LEU A 102 -10.64 -10.18 6.05
CA LEU A 102 -10.34 -10.52 7.43
C LEU A 102 -11.01 -11.83 7.80
N GLN A 103 -10.23 -12.73 8.40
CA GLN A 103 -10.69 -13.95 9.02
C GLN A 103 -10.11 -14.02 10.43
N GLY A 104 -10.82 -14.58 11.39
CA GLY A 104 -10.37 -14.76 12.77
C GLY A 104 -10.95 -16.06 13.30
N SER A 105 -10.54 -16.47 14.50
CA SER A 105 -11.08 -17.69 15.12
C SER A 105 -12.59 -17.62 15.37
N ASP A 106 -13.13 -16.41 15.59
CA ASP A 106 -14.54 -16.08 15.74
C ASP A 106 -15.24 -15.74 14.40
N ILE A 107 -14.51 -15.65 13.30
CA ILE A 107 -15.02 -15.33 11.95
C ILE A 107 -14.78 -16.55 11.05
N PRO A 108 -15.71 -17.51 10.98
CA PRO A 108 -15.48 -18.81 10.34
C PRO A 108 -15.12 -18.71 8.85
N GLU A 109 -15.71 -17.74 8.15
CA GLU A 109 -15.49 -17.49 6.73
C GLU A 109 -14.92 -16.09 6.50
N PRO A 110 -13.85 -15.92 5.69
CA PRO A 110 -13.27 -14.60 5.42
C PRO A 110 -14.30 -13.56 5.00
N ARG A 111 -14.21 -12.36 5.59
CA ARG A 111 -15.09 -11.22 5.30
C ARG A 111 -14.32 -10.16 4.55
N ILE A 112 -14.88 -9.65 3.46
CA ILE A 112 -14.31 -8.47 2.79
C ILE A 112 -14.58 -7.26 3.67
N ILE A 113 -13.52 -6.62 4.15
CA ILE A 113 -13.58 -5.44 5.03
C ILE A 113 -13.28 -4.14 4.29
N SER A 114 -12.71 -4.23 3.08
CA SER A 114 -12.44 -3.08 2.23
C SER A 114 -12.43 -3.50 0.76
N LYS A 115 -13.05 -2.67 -0.09
CA LYS A 115 -12.94 -2.73 -1.56
C LYS A 115 -12.53 -1.36 -2.07
N SER A 116 -11.35 -1.28 -2.64
CA SER A 116 -10.77 -0.02 -3.11
C SER A 116 -10.13 -0.22 -4.48
N ASN A 117 -9.50 0.82 -5.01
CA ASN A 117 -8.85 0.75 -6.30
C ASN A 117 -7.58 1.61 -6.35
N PHE A 118 -6.53 1.12 -6.99
CA PHE A 118 -5.26 1.84 -7.13
C PHE A 118 -5.40 3.15 -7.94
N LYS A 119 -6.43 3.28 -8.80
CA LYS A 119 -6.68 4.52 -9.57
C LYS A 119 -6.96 5.75 -8.72
N HIS A 120 -7.26 5.58 -7.43
CA HIS A 120 -7.47 6.69 -6.50
C HIS A 120 -6.17 7.35 -6.02
N MET A 121 -5.01 6.79 -6.35
CA MET A 121 -3.73 7.40 -5.97
C MET A 121 -3.56 8.78 -6.58
N TYR A 122 -3.36 9.77 -5.70
CA TYR A 122 -3.18 11.18 -6.09
C TYR A 122 -1.80 11.46 -6.68
N TRP A 123 -0.76 10.75 -6.22
CA TRP A 123 0.60 10.82 -6.75
C TRP A 123 0.90 9.57 -7.54
N THR A 124 1.32 9.73 -8.80
CA THR A 124 1.67 8.60 -9.67
C THR A 124 3.02 8.00 -9.26
N MET A 125 3.30 6.76 -9.67
CA MET A 125 4.60 6.14 -9.41
C MET A 125 5.76 6.90 -10.07
N LYS A 126 5.51 7.53 -11.24
CA LYS A 126 6.48 8.42 -11.89
C LYS A 126 6.86 9.59 -10.98
N GLN A 127 5.87 10.25 -10.38
CA GLN A 127 6.09 11.35 -9.45
C GLN A 127 6.81 10.89 -8.18
N GLN A 128 6.43 9.75 -7.63
CA GLN A 128 7.08 9.17 -6.44
C GLN A 128 8.57 8.94 -6.69
N LEU A 129 8.94 8.33 -7.81
CA LEU A 129 10.34 8.05 -8.16
C LEU A 129 11.13 9.31 -8.51
N ALA A 130 10.54 10.21 -9.31
CA ALA A 130 11.16 11.49 -9.66
C ALA A 130 11.44 12.32 -8.39
N HIS A 131 10.50 12.34 -7.44
CA HIS A 131 10.70 13.02 -6.16
C HIS A 131 11.77 12.34 -5.32
N HIS A 132 11.74 11.01 -5.19
CA HIS A 132 12.72 10.25 -4.41
C HIS A 132 14.15 10.56 -4.84
N THR A 133 14.39 10.64 -6.15
CA THR A 133 15.74 10.85 -6.70
C THR A 133 16.10 12.33 -6.94
N SER A 134 15.17 13.26 -6.70
CA SER A 134 15.36 14.69 -6.98
C SER A 134 16.52 15.35 -6.21
N ASN A 135 16.88 14.80 -5.06
CA ASN A 135 18.02 15.24 -4.25
C ASN A 135 19.33 14.49 -4.58
N GLY A 136 19.34 13.68 -5.63
CA GLY A 136 20.48 12.84 -6.00
C GLY A 136 20.52 11.48 -5.29
N CYS A 137 19.51 11.09 -4.50
CA CYS A 137 19.41 9.74 -3.95
C CYS A 137 19.51 8.70 -5.08
N ASN A 138 20.35 7.68 -4.88
CA ASN A 138 20.43 6.56 -5.80
C ASN A 138 19.43 5.48 -5.40
N VAL A 139 18.58 5.10 -6.34
CA VAL A 139 17.83 3.85 -6.30
C VAL A 139 18.59 2.75 -7.03
N ARG A 140 18.36 1.50 -6.64
CA ARG A 140 19.04 0.31 -7.17
C ARG A 140 18.02 -0.74 -7.61
N PRO A 141 18.41 -1.64 -8.54
CA PRO A 141 17.57 -2.79 -8.87
C PRO A 141 17.14 -3.57 -7.63
N GLY A 142 15.83 -3.79 -7.51
CA GLY A 142 15.23 -4.48 -6.37
C GLY A 142 14.82 -3.58 -5.19
N ASP A 143 15.13 -2.28 -5.21
CA ASP A 143 14.52 -1.35 -4.26
C ASP A 143 12.99 -1.35 -4.44
N LEU A 144 12.26 -1.23 -3.34
CA LEU A 144 10.79 -1.34 -3.30
C LEU A 144 10.19 -0.06 -2.75
N LEU A 145 9.31 0.59 -3.54
CA LEU A 145 8.64 1.82 -3.15
C LEU A 145 7.16 1.55 -2.90
N GLY A 146 6.72 1.72 -1.65
CA GLY A 146 5.32 1.57 -1.24
C GLY A 146 4.46 2.78 -1.62
N SER A 147 3.23 2.53 -2.06
CA SER A 147 2.28 3.58 -2.46
C SER A 147 1.80 4.47 -1.31
N GLY A 148 1.95 4.00 -0.07
CA GLY A 148 1.14 4.43 1.07
C GLY A 148 -0.20 3.67 1.12
N THR A 149 -0.95 3.89 2.20
CA THR A 149 -2.29 3.31 2.39
C THR A 149 -3.23 3.79 1.28
N ILE A 150 -3.92 2.86 0.62
CA ILE A 150 -4.83 3.16 -0.49
C ILE A 150 -6.25 3.25 0.07
N SER A 151 -6.82 4.45 0.08
CA SER A 151 -8.19 4.71 0.51
C SER A 151 -8.97 5.38 -0.61
N GLY A 152 -10.13 4.81 -0.95
CA GLY A 152 -11.06 5.38 -1.90
C GLY A 152 -11.99 6.42 -1.26
N PRO A 153 -12.94 6.97 -2.04
CA PRO A 153 -13.81 8.05 -1.60
C PRO A 153 -14.92 7.62 -0.61
N THR A 154 -15.17 6.32 -0.47
CA THR A 154 -16.26 5.77 0.35
C THR A 154 -15.73 5.14 1.65
N LYS A 155 -16.61 4.94 2.64
CA LYS A 155 -16.20 4.36 3.93
C LYS A 155 -15.67 2.92 3.77
N ASP A 156 -16.30 2.13 2.91
CA ASP A 156 -15.96 0.74 2.60
C ASP A 156 -14.76 0.59 1.66
N SER A 157 -14.16 1.70 1.19
CA SER A 157 -12.94 1.69 0.38
C SER A 157 -11.71 2.22 1.12
N ARG A 158 -11.81 2.43 2.44
CA ARG A 158 -10.69 2.85 3.30
C ARG A 158 -9.66 1.73 3.47
N GLY A 159 -8.39 2.07 3.44
CA GLY A 159 -7.27 1.12 3.37
C GLY A 159 -6.73 0.63 4.72
N SER A 160 -7.32 1.05 5.84
CA SER A 160 -6.86 0.62 7.17
C SER A 160 -8.00 0.49 8.18
N LEU A 161 -7.84 -0.41 9.16
CA LEU A 161 -8.77 -0.52 10.29
C LEU A 161 -8.82 0.77 11.13
N LEU A 162 -7.74 1.57 11.16
CA LEU A 162 -7.74 2.90 11.77
C LEU A 162 -8.82 3.80 11.13
N GLU A 163 -8.90 3.81 9.80
CA GLU A 163 -9.86 4.61 9.06
C GLU A 163 -11.26 3.98 9.07
N LEU A 164 -11.35 2.65 8.87
CA LEU A 164 -12.62 1.91 8.87
C LEU A 164 -13.33 2.02 10.22
N SER A 165 -12.58 1.93 11.33
CA SER A 165 -13.13 2.02 12.69
C SER A 165 -13.19 3.44 13.27
N TRP A 166 -12.73 4.44 12.50
CA TRP A 166 -12.59 5.83 12.94
C TRP A 166 -11.79 5.98 14.25
N GLY A 167 -10.61 5.36 14.31
CA GLY A 167 -9.78 5.32 15.52
C GLY A 167 -10.41 4.53 16.66
N GLY A 168 -11.16 3.48 16.33
CA GLY A 168 -11.90 2.65 17.30
C GLY A 168 -13.21 3.27 17.82
N LYS A 169 -13.55 4.50 17.43
CA LYS A 169 -14.79 5.17 17.87
C LYS A 169 -16.06 4.58 17.24
N ALA A 170 -15.92 3.94 16.09
CA ALA A 170 -17.00 3.26 15.38
C ALA A 170 -16.48 1.91 14.87
N PRO A 171 -16.38 0.87 15.71
CA PRO A 171 -15.87 -0.44 15.30
C PRO A 171 -16.56 -0.96 14.03
N LEU A 172 -15.77 -1.59 13.16
CA LEU A 172 -16.27 -2.19 11.93
C LEU A 172 -17.20 -3.35 12.28
N ASP A 173 -18.42 -3.32 11.75
CA ASP A 173 -19.36 -4.44 11.82
C ASP A 173 -18.98 -5.51 10.80
N LEU A 174 -18.83 -6.75 11.27
CA LEU A 174 -18.49 -7.93 10.48
C LEU A 174 -19.68 -8.90 10.32
N GLY A 175 -20.86 -8.48 10.78
CA GLY A 175 -22.08 -9.28 10.81
C GLY A 175 -22.13 -10.23 12.01
N ASN A 176 -23.34 -10.76 12.30
CA ASN A 176 -23.58 -11.71 13.38
C ASN A 176 -23.11 -11.22 14.77
N GLY A 177 -23.14 -9.91 15.01
CA GLY A 177 -22.68 -9.29 16.26
C GLY A 177 -21.16 -9.21 16.43
N LEU A 178 -20.38 -9.64 15.42
CA LEU A 178 -18.92 -9.56 15.44
C LEU A 178 -18.47 -8.18 14.99
N THR A 179 -17.47 -7.63 15.68
CA THR A 179 -16.88 -6.34 15.32
C THR A 179 -15.35 -6.35 15.45
N ARG A 180 -14.70 -5.38 14.80
CA ARG A 180 -13.27 -5.09 14.95
C ARG A 180 -13.00 -3.59 14.96
N ALA A 181 -12.26 -3.13 15.97
CA ALA A 181 -11.63 -1.80 15.93
C ALA A 181 -10.21 -1.90 15.35
N TYR A 182 -9.45 -2.89 15.82
CA TYR A 182 -8.13 -3.29 15.35
C TYR A 182 -8.07 -4.82 15.27
N LEU A 183 -6.95 -5.35 14.77
CA LEU A 183 -6.71 -6.78 14.68
C LEU A 183 -6.60 -7.40 16.08
N LYS A 184 -7.07 -8.65 16.20
CA LYS A 184 -6.84 -9.51 17.36
C LYS A 184 -5.78 -10.56 17.02
N ASP A 185 -5.26 -11.20 18.05
CA ASP A 185 -4.48 -12.43 17.87
C ASP A 185 -5.28 -13.46 17.07
N ASP A 186 -4.57 -14.21 16.25
CA ASP A 186 -5.09 -15.17 15.29
C ASP A 186 -5.91 -14.62 14.12
N ASP A 187 -6.12 -13.29 14.03
CA ASP A 187 -6.69 -12.69 12.83
C ASP A 187 -5.74 -12.88 11.63
N ILE A 188 -6.30 -13.28 10.49
CA ILE A 188 -5.65 -13.42 9.19
C ILE A 188 -6.15 -12.30 8.29
N VAL A 189 -5.21 -11.49 7.80
CA VAL A 189 -5.49 -10.46 6.79
C VAL A 189 -5.01 -10.97 5.44
N THR A 190 -5.86 -10.88 4.42
CA THR A 190 -5.53 -11.23 3.04
C THR A 190 -5.82 -10.06 2.11
N LEU A 191 -4.78 -9.52 1.48
CA LEU A 191 -4.91 -8.60 0.36
C LEU A 191 -5.03 -9.39 -0.94
N LYS A 192 -5.97 -8.99 -1.78
CA LYS A 192 -6.13 -9.44 -3.17
C LYS A 192 -6.14 -8.23 -4.09
N GLY A 193 -5.69 -8.43 -5.33
CA GLY A 193 -5.84 -7.42 -6.36
C GLY A 193 -5.83 -8.01 -7.76
N TYR A 194 -6.58 -7.38 -8.65
CA TYR A 194 -6.61 -7.74 -10.06
C TYR A 194 -7.00 -6.56 -10.94
N CYS A 195 -6.57 -6.60 -12.19
CA CYS A 195 -7.08 -5.76 -13.26
C CYS A 195 -8.11 -6.56 -14.08
N ASP A 196 -9.15 -5.91 -14.59
CA ASP A 196 -10.20 -6.53 -15.43
C ASP A 196 -10.64 -5.54 -16.52
N ASN A 197 -10.61 -5.96 -17.79
CA ASN A 197 -11.05 -5.18 -18.94
C ASN A 197 -12.26 -5.82 -19.66
N GLY A 198 -12.94 -6.76 -19.01
CA GLY A 198 -14.05 -7.54 -19.55
C GLY A 198 -13.64 -8.69 -20.48
N LYS A 199 -12.36 -8.80 -20.86
CA LYS A 199 -11.85 -9.90 -21.71
C LYS A 199 -10.97 -10.86 -20.93
N TYR A 200 -10.11 -10.34 -20.06
CA TYR A 200 -9.23 -11.12 -19.22
C TYR A 200 -8.93 -10.40 -17.92
N ARG A 201 -8.41 -11.16 -16.95
CA ARG A 201 -7.92 -10.62 -15.68
C ARG A 201 -6.42 -10.81 -15.53
N ILE A 202 -5.78 -9.82 -14.94
CA ILE A 202 -4.39 -9.93 -14.47
C ILE A 202 -4.42 -9.82 -12.95
N GLY A 203 -4.21 -10.95 -12.28
CA GLY A 203 -4.22 -11.04 -10.83
C GLY A 203 -2.82 -10.94 -10.21
N PHE A 204 -2.77 -10.43 -8.98
CA PHE A 204 -1.54 -10.32 -8.19
C PHE A 204 -1.34 -11.49 -7.20
N GLY A 205 -2.20 -12.51 -7.26
CA GLY A 205 -2.28 -13.53 -6.22
C GLY A 205 -2.76 -12.94 -4.90
N THR A 206 -2.14 -13.35 -3.79
CA THR A 206 -2.49 -12.89 -2.44
C THR A 206 -1.28 -12.40 -1.67
N CYS A 207 -1.47 -11.39 -0.83
CA CYS A 207 -0.55 -11.04 0.25
C CYS A 207 -1.26 -11.31 1.58
N GLN A 208 -0.88 -12.38 2.27
CA GLN A 208 -1.56 -12.87 3.46
C GLN A 208 -0.61 -12.92 4.67
N GLY A 209 -1.12 -12.61 5.85
CA GLY A 209 -0.42 -12.86 7.11
C GLY A 209 -1.39 -13.08 8.26
N LYS A 210 -0.97 -13.90 9.22
CA LYS A 210 -1.69 -14.20 10.46
C LYS A 210 -1.01 -13.47 11.62
N ILE A 211 -1.81 -12.82 12.46
CA ILE A 211 -1.32 -12.22 13.72
C ILE A 211 -1.09 -13.33 14.73
N LEU A 212 0.14 -13.43 15.23
CA LEU A 212 0.47 -14.29 16.36
C LEU A 212 0.42 -13.48 17.65
N PRO A 213 0.10 -14.12 18.79
CA PRO A 213 0.22 -13.48 20.09
C PRO A 213 1.59 -12.86 20.29
N ALA A 214 1.62 -11.70 20.93
CA ALA A 214 2.87 -11.06 21.32
C ALA A 214 3.66 -11.96 22.28
N THR A 215 4.98 -11.90 22.22
CA THR A 215 5.84 -12.58 23.20
C THR A 215 5.77 -11.85 24.54
N ASP A 216 5.63 -12.58 25.65
CA ASP A 216 5.75 -12.01 26.99
C ASP A 216 7.15 -11.43 27.21
N PHE A 217 7.25 -10.10 27.27
CA PHE A 217 8.49 -9.40 27.59
C PHE A 217 8.34 -8.64 28.90
N LYS A 218 9.00 -9.12 29.96
CA LYS A 218 9.04 -8.42 31.25
C LYS A 218 10.17 -7.41 31.22
N PHE A 219 9.84 -6.13 31.26
CA PHE A 219 10.82 -5.09 31.57
C PHE A 219 11.34 -5.32 32.98
N THR A 220 12.64 -5.61 33.13
CA THR A 220 13.32 -5.41 34.42
C THR A 220 13.39 -3.91 34.66
N SER A 221 12.65 -3.42 35.64
CA SER A 221 12.80 -2.06 36.13
C SER A 221 14.25 -1.84 36.59
N CYS A 222 14.93 -0.86 35.99
CA CYS A 222 16.18 -0.33 36.53
C CYS A 222 15.93 0.42 37.85
#